data_AF-A0A2S7BMH0-F1
#
_entry.id   AF-A0A2S7BMH0-F1
#
_cell.length_a   1.000
_cell.length_b   1.000
_cell.length_c   1.000
_cell.angle_alpha   90.00
_cell.angle_beta   90.00
_cell.angle_gamma   90.00
#
_symmetry.space_group_name_H-M   'P 1'
#
loop_
_entity.id
_entity.type
_entity.pdbx_description
1 polymer ?
#
loop_
_entity_poly.entity_id
_entity_poly.type
_entity_poly.pdbx_seq_one_letter_code
_entity_poly.pdbx_strand_id
1 'polypeptide(L)'
;MYRMLKSLLRVKPIEPAGHVDGGEPVEGSLQGEATLQRTLTAKHLIMLGIGAVIGAGIFVLTGQAAANHAGPAVMLSFVFAGIACAFAGLCYAEFAAMMPVSGSAYSYSYATLGEGIAWFIGWCLVLEYLFAGSSVAVGWSAYLISFLTGTLGLPFPAELAGAPLAWDGHNFVSSGNLINLPAVLIVAAVSMLCYVGVTQSAFANAIVVAIKVVVICLFVGFGIAYIDPANWHPFIPENTGPGQFGWDGVFRAASIVFFSYIGFDAVSTSAGETKDPQKNMPIGILVSLAVCTVIYIIVCAVLTGLLPYTQLGTAKPVATALEAHPQLTWLKTAVEIGAIAGLSSVVLVMLMAQPRIFYTMAKDGLMPRLFGKVHPKFHTPYVGTIFVGVVAALLAGLIPLSVLGELVSMGTLLAFATVCAGVMVLRFTKPDLPRPFRVPLAMLICPLGALACLFLFFQAFQEHWKVFVGWTMIGLVIYFGYGIRHSRLARKA
;
A
#
# COMPACT_ATOMS: atom_id res chain seq x y z
N MET A 1 23.61 -9.01 -27.62
CA MET A 1 22.67 -7.87 -27.52
C MET A 1 21.27 -8.20 -28.04
N TYR A 2 21.10 -8.61 -29.30
CA TYR A 2 19.77 -8.91 -29.89
C TYR A 2 18.93 -9.97 -29.14
N ARG A 3 19.52 -11.12 -28.76
CA ARG A 3 18.85 -12.16 -27.95
C ARG A 3 18.39 -11.67 -26.57
N MET A 4 19.14 -10.75 -25.97
CA MET A 4 18.83 -10.18 -24.65
C MET A 4 17.65 -9.20 -24.77
N LEU A 5 17.66 -8.34 -25.79
CA LEU A 5 16.55 -7.42 -26.07
C LEU A 5 15.24 -8.17 -26.35
N LYS A 6 15.30 -9.26 -27.13
CA LYS A 6 14.15 -10.14 -27.37
C LYS A 6 13.65 -10.84 -26.10
N SER A 7 14.53 -11.08 -25.12
CA SER A 7 14.16 -11.66 -23.82
C SER A 7 13.39 -10.67 -22.95
N LEU A 8 13.81 -9.40 -22.95
CA LEU A 8 13.21 -8.35 -22.12
C LEU A 8 11.80 -7.97 -22.58
N LEU A 9 11.54 -8.06 -23.89
CA LEU A 9 10.27 -7.69 -24.52
C LEU A 9 9.28 -8.86 -24.66
N ARG A 10 9.53 -10.01 -24.04
CA ARG A 10 8.57 -11.14 -24.11
C ARG A 10 7.33 -10.84 -23.30
N VAL A 11 6.19 -10.91 -23.95
CA VAL A 11 4.88 -10.62 -23.36
C VAL A 11 4.10 -11.92 -23.15
N LYS A 12 3.41 -12.04 -22.02
CA LYS A 12 2.52 -13.19 -21.77
C LYS A 12 1.23 -13.02 -22.60
N PRO A 13 0.76 -14.06 -23.32
CA PRO A 13 -0.46 -13.94 -24.12
C PRO A 13 -1.64 -13.54 -23.23
N ILE A 14 -2.49 -12.67 -23.78
CA ILE A 14 -3.73 -12.23 -23.16
C ILE A 14 -4.85 -12.96 -23.88
N GLU A 15 -5.50 -13.90 -23.21
CA GLU A 15 -6.77 -14.45 -23.69
C GLU A 15 -7.92 -13.65 -23.06
N PRO A 16 -8.91 -13.20 -23.86
CA PRO A 16 -10.08 -12.54 -23.31
C PRO A 16 -10.78 -13.50 -22.34
N ALA A 17 -11.00 -13.06 -21.09
CA ALA A 17 -11.90 -13.81 -20.23
C ALA A 17 -13.30 -13.75 -20.83
N GLY A 18 -13.92 -14.91 -21.05
CA GLY A 18 -15.33 -15.00 -21.46
C GLY A 18 -16.24 -14.25 -20.47
N HIS A 19 -17.48 -13.96 -20.87
CA HIS A 19 -18.49 -13.56 -19.91
C HIS A 19 -18.76 -14.75 -18.99
N VAL A 20 -18.62 -14.58 -17.68
CA VAL A 20 -18.73 -15.70 -16.74
C VAL A 20 -19.70 -15.33 -15.64
N ASP A 21 -20.80 -16.09 -15.59
CA ASP A 21 -21.78 -16.01 -14.51
C ASP A 21 -21.22 -16.52 -13.18
N GLY A 22 -21.75 -15.97 -12.08
CA GLY A 22 -21.29 -16.30 -10.74
C GLY A 22 -21.57 -17.75 -10.36
N GLY A 23 -20.55 -18.61 -10.42
CA GLY A 23 -20.63 -20.00 -9.97
C GLY A 23 -19.76 -20.97 -10.77
N GLU A 24 -19.35 -20.60 -11.99
CA GLU A 24 -18.53 -21.48 -12.83
C GLU A 24 -17.02 -21.30 -12.58
N PRO A 25 -16.26 -22.39 -12.41
CA PRO A 25 -14.80 -22.34 -12.39
C PRO A 25 -14.27 -22.00 -13.79
N VAL A 26 -13.40 -21.00 -13.87
CA VAL A 26 -12.75 -20.61 -15.13
C VAL A 26 -11.31 -21.07 -15.09
N GLU A 27 -10.83 -21.73 -16.14
CA GLU A 27 -9.39 -21.89 -16.37
C GLU A 27 -8.78 -20.48 -16.40
N GLY A 28 -7.84 -20.19 -15.50
CA GLY A 28 -7.16 -18.91 -15.52
C GLY A 28 -6.60 -18.66 -16.92
N SER A 29 -6.80 -17.45 -17.47
CA SER A 29 -6.31 -17.07 -18.81
C SER A 29 -4.78 -17.14 -18.94
N LEU A 30 -4.09 -17.42 -17.83
CA LEU A 30 -2.68 -17.77 -17.75
C LEU A 30 -2.57 -19.25 -17.39
N GLN A 31 -2.17 -20.10 -18.36
CA GLN A 31 -1.98 -21.55 -18.19
C GLN A 31 -1.39 -21.92 -16.81
N GLY A 32 -2.21 -22.53 -15.93
CA GLY A 32 -1.78 -23.12 -14.66
C GLY A 32 -2.22 -22.44 -13.35
N GLU A 33 -3.21 -21.56 -13.37
CA GLU A 33 -3.88 -21.07 -12.14
C GLU A 33 -4.96 -22.05 -11.66
N ALA A 34 -5.03 -22.29 -10.35
CA ALA A 34 -6.08 -23.09 -9.73
C ALA A 34 -7.42 -22.32 -9.79
N THR A 35 -8.52 -23.03 -10.04
CA THR A 35 -9.86 -22.46 -10.14
C THR A 35 -10.36 -21.98 -8.77
N LEU A 36 -10.38 -20.66 -8.56
CA LEU A 36 -10.92 -20.05 -7.35
C LEU A 36 -12.45 -19.90 -7.46
N GLN A 37 -13.16 -20.12 -6.35
CA GLN A 37 -14.61 -19.90 -6.32
C GLN A 37 -14.93 -18.39 -6.33
N ARG A 38 -15.77 -17.98 -7.28
CA ARG A 38 -16.20 -16.58 -7.42
C ARG A 38 -17.34 -16.25 -6.46
N THR A 39 -17.01 -15.67 -5.31
CA THR A 39 -17.97 -15.36 -4.24
C THR A 39 -18.08 -13.85 -3.96
N LEU A 40 -17.10 -13.05 -4.38
CA LEU A 40 -17.04 -11.63 -4.06
C LEU A 40 -17.96 -10.80 -4.98
N THR A 41 -18.62 -9.81 -4.40
CA THR A 41 -19.49 -8.86 -5.11
C THR A 41 -18.93 -7.45 -4.97
N ALA A 42 -19.46 -6.45 -5.69
CA ALA A 42 -19.03 -5.06 -5.56
C ALA A 42 -18.99 -4.57 -4.09
N LYS A 43 -19.98 -4.93 -3.27
CA LYS A 43 -20.00 -4.54 -1.84
C LYS A 43 -18.82 -5.12 -1.06
N HIS A 44 -18.48 -6.40 -1.31
CA HIS A 44 -17.33 -7.04 -0.69
C HIS A 44 -16.02 -6.38 -1.15
N LEU A 45 -15.91 -6.02 -2.43
CA LEU A 45 -14.74 -5.35 -2.98
C LEU A 45 -14.56 -3.92 -2.45
N ILE A 46 -15.64 -3.16 -2.28
CA ILE A 46 -15.59 -1.84 -1.66
C ILE A 46 -15.07 -1.96 -0.22
N MET A 47 -15.60 -2.91 0.56
CA MET A 47 -15.14 -3.15 1.94
C MET A 47 -13.68 -3.60 1.98
N LEU A 48 -13.26 -4.47 1.05
CA LEU A 48 -11.87 -4.91 0.92
C LEU A 48 -10.95 -3.72 0.62
N GLY A 49 -11.32 -2.87 -0.34
CA GLY A 49 -10.57 -1.67 -0.70
C GLY A 49 -10.45 -0.69 0.48
N ILE A 50 -11.56 -0.35 1.14
CA ILE A 50 -11.54 0.53 2.33
C ILE A 50 -10.67 -0.09 3.44
N GLY A 51 -10.78 -1.40 3.65
CA GLY A 51 -10.03 -2.11 4.68
C GLY A 51 -8.52 -2.16 4.45
N ALA A 52 -8.11 -2.23 3.18
CA ALA A 52 -6.71 -2.26 2.76
C ALA A 52 -6.09 -0.86 2.76
N VAL A 53 -6.85 0.16 2.33
CA VAL A 53 -6.42 1.56 2.22
C VAL A 53 -6.32 2.22 3.60
N ILE A 54 -7.31 2.03 4.48
CA ILE A 54 -7.30 2.61 5.83
C ILE A 54 -6.30 1.86 6.75
N GLY A 55 -5.14 2.50 6.95
CA GLY A 55 -4.06 2.00 7.80
C GLY A 55 -3.16 3.11 8.37
N ALA A 56 -1.87 2.81 8.54
CA ALA A 56 -0.93 3.69 9.24
C ALA A 56 -0.72 5.06 8.56
N GLY A 57 -1.02 5.17 7.27
CA GLY A 57 -0.97 6.45 6.55
C GLY A 57 -1.83 7.52 7.21
N ILE A 58 -3.13 7.26 7.35
CA ILE A 58 -4.06 8.23 7.93
C ILE A 58 -3.86 8.41 9.44
N PHE A 59 -3.53 7.33 10.17
CA PHE A 59 -3.39 7.34 11.62
C PHE A 59 -2.06 7.93 12.12
N VAL A 60 -0.98 7.87 11.31
CA VAL A 60 0.36 8.27 11.74
C VAL A 60 1.02 9.26 10.79
N LEU A 61 1.17 8.91 9.51
CA LEU A 61 1.93 9.75 8.56
C LEU A 61 1.26 11.11 8.32
N THR A 62 -0.06 11.21 8.44
CA THR A 62 -0.79 12.48 8.34
C THR A 62 -0.26 13.55 9.30
N GLY A 63 0.00 13.19 10.56
CA GLY A 63 0.48 14.14 11.55
C GLY A 63 1.91 14.58 11.28
N GLN A 64 2.77 13.65 10.86
CA GLN A 64 4.15 13.94 10.46
C GLN A 64 4.19 14.84 9.21
N ALA A 65 3.34 14.56 8.22
CA ALA A 65 3.22 15.37 7.01
C ALA A 65 2.67 16.78 7.32
N ALA A 66 1.71 16.89 8.22
CA ALA A 66 1.20 18.19 8.67
C ALA A 66 2.27 18.97 9.43
N ALA A 67 2.93 18.34 10.42
CA ALA A 67 3.88 19.00 11.30
C ALA A 67 5.15 19.48 10.57
N ASN A 68 5.67 18.66 9.64
CA ASN A 68 7.00 18.88 9.07
C ASN A 68 6.98 19.42 7.64
N HIS A 69 5.84 19.37 6.93
CA HIS A 69 5.80 19.65 5.50
C HIS A 69 4.66 20.56 5.05
N ALA A 70 3.40 20.32 5.41
CA ALA A 70 2.27 21.03 4.78
C ALA A 70 1.46 21.92 5.73
N GLY A 71 1.59 21.76 7.04
CA GLY A 71 0.70 22.39 8.00
C GLY A 71 -0.78 21.99 7.77
N PRO A 72 -1.73 22.92 7.95
CA PRO A 72 -3.14 22.68 7.64
C PRO A 72 -3.38 22.27 6.17
N ALA A 73 -2.55 22.75 5.24
CA ALA A 73 -2.61 22.39 3.83
C ALA A 73 -2.26 20.92 3.52
N VAL A 74 -2.02 20.07 4.53
CA VAL A 74 -2.02 18.60 4.37
C VAL A 74 -3.33 18.11 3.72
N MET A 75 -4.44 18.84 3.91
CA MET A 75 -5.70 18.59 3.19
C MET A 75 -5.51 18.63 1.66
N LEU A 76 -4.80 19.64 1.14
CA LEU A 76 -4.49 19.73 -0.29
C LEU A 76 -3.52 18.63 -0.74
N SER A 77 -2.61 18.22 0.15
CA SER A 77 -1.67 17.13 -0.11
C SER A 77 -2.42 15.81 -0.38
N PHE A 78 -3.44 15.51 0.41
CA PHE A 78 -4.34 14.39 0.16
C PHE A 78 -5.14 14.53 -1.14
N VAL A 79 -5.59 15.74 -1.49
CA VAL A 79 -6.26 15.97 -2.79
C VAL A 79 -5.33 15.63 -3.96
N PHE A 80 -4.08 16.12 -3.96
CA PHE A 80 -3.13 15.85 -5.04
C PHE A 80 -2.75 14.37 -5.13
N ALA A 81 -2.47 13.72 -3.99
CA ALA A 81 -2.22 12.29 -3.93
C ALA A 81 -3.45 11.49 -4.43
N GLY A 82 -4.66 11.86 -3.99
CA GLY A 82 -5.91 11.25 -4.42
C GLY A 82 -6.17 11.39 -5.92
N ILE A 83 -5.83 12.53 -6.54
CA ILE A 83 -5.92 12.73 -8.00
C ILE A 83 -4.97 11.78 -8.75
N ALA A 84 -3.72 11.67 -8.30
CA ALA A 84 -2.75 10.74 -8.89
C ALA A 84 -3.27 9.28 -8.79
N CYS A 85 -3.77 8.90 -7.62
CA CYS A 85 -4.40 7.60 -7.40
C CYS A 85 -5.67 7.40 -8.23
N ALA A 86 -6.47 8.43 -8.48
CA ALA A 86 -7.68 8.33 -9.29
C ALA A 86 -7.35 8.04 -10.76
N PHE A 87 -6.35 8.72 -11.32
CA PHE A 87 -5.88 8.44 -12.69
C PHE A 87 -5.31 7.02 -12.81
N ALA A 88 -4.51 6.58 -11.84
CA ALA A 88 -4.02 5.21 -11.78
C ALA A 88 -5.16 4.20 -11.59
N GLY A 89 -6.09 4.48 -10.68
CA GLY A 89 -7.24 3.65 -10.34
C GLY A 89 -8.16 3.39 -11.53
N LEU A 90 -8.37 4.39 -12.40
CA LEU A 90 -9.07 4.19 -13.67
C LEU A 90 -8.34 3.17 -14.57
N CYS A 91 -7.01 3.26 -14.65
CA CYS A 91 -6.20 2.32 -15.43
C CYS A 91 -6.23 0.89 -14.85
N TYR A 92 -6.17 0.77 -13.52
CA TYR A 92 -6.35 -0.50 -12.81
C TYR A 92 -7.74 -1.09 -13.03
N ALA A 93 -8.79 -0.27 -12.98
CA ALA A 93 -10.16 -0.72 -13.21
C ALA A 93 -10.33 -1.32 -14.61
N GLU A 94 -9.74 -0.72 -15.63
CA GLU A 94 -9.75 -1.28 -16.99
C GLU A 94 -9.00 -2.61 -17.08
N PHE A 95 -7.79 -2.68 -16.53
CA PHE A 95 -7.03 -3.92 -16.55
C PHE A 95 -7.70 -5.04 -15.77
N ALA A 96 -8.25 -4.75 -14.59
CA ALA A 96 -8.95 -5.72 -13.76
C ALA A 96 -10.24 -6.24 -14.43
N ALA A 97 -10.95 -5.37 -15.16
CA ALA A 97 -12.14 -5.76 -15.91
C ALA A 97 -11.80 -6.60 -17.16
N MET A 98 -10.66 -6.35 -17.81
CA MET A 98 -10.24 -7.04 -19.03
C MET A 98 -9.46 -8.33 -18.76
N MET A 99 -8.64 -8.36 -17.72
CA MET A 99 -7.80 -9.48 -17.29
C MET A 99 -8.12 -9.84 -15.83
N PRO A 100 -9.21 -10.60 -15.56
CA PRO A 100 -9.64 -10.94 -14.21
C PRO A 100 -8.77 -12.07 -13.60
N VAL A 101 -7.46 -11.84 -13.56
CA VAL A 101 -6.45 -12.75 -13.01
C VAL A 101 -5.84 -12.18 -11.74
N SER A 102 -5.47 -13.06 -10.82
CA SER A 102 -4.87 -12.67 -9.54
C SER A 102 -3.39 -12.33 -9.72
N GLY A 103 -3.06 -11.11 -10.12
CA GLY A 103 -1.65 -10.70 -10.24
C GLY A 103 -1.31 -9.21 -10.36
N SER A 104 -2.29 -8.31 -10.27
CA SER A 104 -2.10 -6.84 -10.19
C SER A 104 -1.08 -6.29 -11.21
N ALA A 105 -0.32 -5.26 -10.85
CA ALA A 105 0.62 -4.54 -11.72
C ALA A 105 1.68 -5.42 -12.37
N TYR A 106 2.13 -6.48 -11.69
CA TYR A 106 3.09 -7.44 -12.25
C TYR A 106 2.51 -8.14 -13.48
N SER A 107 1.32 -8.73 -13.35
CA SER A 107 0.66 -9.42 -14.46
C SER A 107 0.28 -8.46 -15.58
N TYR A 108 -0.17 -7.24 -15.25
CA TYR A 108 -0.51 -6.23 -16.26
C TYR A 108 0.73 -5.79 -17.06
N SER A 109 1.86 -5.57 -16.39
CA SER A 109 3.13 -5.22 -17.03
C SER A 109 3.66 -6.37 -17.89
N TYR A 110 3.55 -7.62 -17.44
CA TYR A 110 3.99 -8.79 -18.21
C TYR A 110 3.13 -9.01 -19.45
N ALA A 111 1.85 -8.65 -19.38
CA ALA A 111 0.91 -8.75 -20.49
C ALA A 111 1.00 -7.59 -21.50
N THR A 112 1.67 -6.48 -21.18
CA THR A 112 1.69 -5.28 -22.05
C THR A 112 3.08 -4.79 -22.42
N LEU A 113 4.02 -4.77 -21.48
CA LEU A 113 5.33 -4.13 -21.62
C LEU A 113 6.50 -5.13 -21.69
N GLY A 114 6.28 -6.35 -21.22
CA GLY A 114 7.21 -7.47 -21.35
C GLY A 114 7.92 -7.85 -20.06
N GLU A 115 8.65 -8.96 -20.12
CA GLU A 115 9.29 -9.64 -18.99
C GLU A 115 10.23 -8.74 -18.17
N GLY A 116 11.03 -7.88 -18.81
CA GLY A 116 11.99 -7.03 -18.10
C GLY A 116 11.31 -6.00 -17.21
N ILE A 117 10.30 -5.30 -17.76
CA ILE A 117 9.51 -4.33 -17.00
C ILE A 117 8.65 -5.04 -15.95
N ALA A 118 8.06 -6.19 -16.31
CA ALA A 118 7.32 -7.01 -15.36
C ALA A 118 8.17 -7.45 -14.16
N TRP A 119 9.41 -7.90 -14.39
CA TRP A 119 10.32 -8.21 -13.30
C TRP A 119 10.58 -7.00 -12.41
N PHE A 120 10.91 -5.85 -13.01
CA PHE A 120 11.22 -4.63 -12.26
C PHE A 120 10.03 -4.19 -11.39
N ILE A 121 8.82 -4.20 -11.96
CA ILE A 121 7.60 -3.89 -11.20
C ILE A 121 7.28 -4.95 -10.16
N GLY A 122 7.46 -6.24 -10.47
CA GLY A 122 7.33 -7.31 -9.48
C GLY A 122 8.28 -7.11 -8.29
N TRP A 123 9.52 -6.68 -8.55
CA TRP A 123 10.50 -6.36 -7.51
C TRP A 123 10.16 -5.08 -6.73
N CYS A 124 9.51 -4.10 -7.36
CA CYS A 124 8.93 -2.95 -6.66
C CYS A 124 7.75 -3.36 -5.77
N LEU A 125 6.89 -4.28 -6.20
CA LEU A 125 5.83 -4.83 -5.37
C LEU A 125 6.38 -5.64 -4.18
N VAL A 126 7.50 -6.35 -4.38
CA VAL A 126 8.21 -7.03 -3.27
C VAL A 126 8.63 -6.04 -2.21
N LEU A 127 9.16 -4.88 -2.62
CA LEU A 127 9.45 -3.78 -1.69
C LEU A 127 8.17 -3.29 -1.03
N GLU A 128 7.15 -2.95 -1.82
CA GLU A 128 5.90 -2.38 -1.36
C GLU A 128 5.29 -3.19 -0.22
N TYR A 129 4.93 -4.45 -0.44
CA TYR A 129 4.21 -5.22 0.59
C TYR A 129 5.10 -5.56 1.80
N LEU A 130 6.39 -5.84 1.59
CA LEU A 130 7.33 -6.16 2.67
C LEU A 130 7.57 -4.94 3.58
N PHE A 131 7.82 -3.79 2.98
CA PHE A 131 8.09 -2.56 3.71
C PHE A 131 6.79 -1.99 4.29
N ALA A 132 5.65 -2.10 3.58
CA ALA A 132 4.35 -1.65 4.09
C ALA A 132 3.93 -2.44 5.33
N GLY A 133 4.09 -3.78 5.33
CA GLY A 133 3.82 -4.59 6.52
C GLY A 133 4.65 -4.13 7.74
N SER A 134 5.89 -3.73 7.50
CA SER A 134 6.80 -3.20 8.53
C SER A 134 6.39 -1.81 8.99
N SER A 135 6.10 -0.88 8.07
CA SER A 135 5.60 0.48 8.36
C SER A 135 4.34 0.44 9.22
N VAL A 136 3.38 -0.40 8.83
CA VAL A 136 2.10 -0.51 9.53
C VAL A 136 2.31 -1.08 10.94
N ALA A 137 3.24 -2.03 11.12
CA ALA A 137 3.59 -2.55 12.44
C ALA A 137 4.25 -1.51 13.34
N VAL A 138 5.07 -0.60 12.79
CA VAL A 138 5.62 0.54 13.54
C VAL A 138 4.51 1.49 14.00
N GLY A 139 3.56 1.81 13.12
CA GLY A 139 2.39 2.61 13.49
C GLY A 139 1.52 1.91 14.55
N TRP A 140 1.32 0.60 14.42
CA TRP A 140 0.60 -0.22 15.40
C TRP A 140 1.27 -0.17 16.78
N SER A 141 2.59 -0.28 16.82
CA SER A 141 3.38 -0.21 18.05
C SER A 141 3.16 1.11 18.79
N ALA A 142 3.18 2.24 18.07
CA ALA A 142 2.96 3.55 18.67
C ALA A 142 1.59 3.67 19.36
N TYR A 143 0.54 3.14 18.73
CA TYR A 143 -0.80 3.12 19.32
C TYR A 143 -0.91 2.15 20.50
N LEU A 144 -0.27 0.98 20.43
CA LEU A 144 -0.23 0.05 21.55
C LEU A 144 0.48 0.67 22.76
N ILE A 145 1.65 1.27 22.56
CA ILE A 145 2.42 1.92 23.63
C ILE A 145 1.57 3.02 24.27
N SER A 146 0.92 3.87 23.46
CA SER A 146 0.00 4.90 23.96
C SER A 146 -1.11 4.35 24.83
N PHE A 147 -1.72 3.25 24.41
CA PHE A 147 -2.79 2.60 25.14
C PHE A 147 -2.27 2.02 26.47
N LEU A 148 -1.12 1.34 26.46
CA LEU A 148 -0.51 0.77 27.66
C LEU A 148 -0.15 1.88 28.66
N THR A 149 0.56 2.92 28.24
CA THR A 149 1.06 3.96 29.14
C THR A 149 0.00 4.98 29.51
N GLY A 150 -0.80 5.42 28.55
CA GLY A 150 -1.76 6.50 28.71
C GLY A 150 -3.13 6.05 29.21
N THR A 151 -3.59 4.85 28.82
CA THR A 151 -4.94 4.37 29.16
C THR A 151 -4.91 3.34 30.29
N LEU A 152 -3.95 2.41 30.28
CA LEU A 152 -3.80 1.40 31.35
C LEU A 152 -2.85 1.84 32.48
N GLY A 153 -2.10 2.92 32.29
CA GLY A 153 -1.10 3.38 33.27
C GLY A 153 0.08 2.42 33.47
N LEU A 154 0.28 1.48 32.54
CA LEU A 154 1.36 0.51 32.58
C LEU A 154 2.62 1.14 31.96
N PRO A 155 3.72 1.32 32.73
CA PRO A 155 4.95 1.87 32.16
C PRO A 155 5.51 0.93 31.10
N PHE A 156 6.05 1.51 30.03
CA PHE A 156 6.72 0.76 28.96
C PHE A 156 8.17 1.26 28.82
N PRO A 157 9.18 0.37 28.76
CA PRO A 157 10.58 0.79 28.64
C PRO A 157 10.81 1.62 27.37
N ALA A 158 11.30 2.85 27.53
CA ALA A 158 11.51 3.77 26.41
C ALA A 158 12.47 3.21 25.35
N GLU A 159 13.51 2.50 25.79
CA GLU A 159 14.51 1.86 24.92
C GLU A 159 13.89 0.82 23.97
N LEU A 160 12.73 0.25 24.32
CA LEU A 160 12.04 -0.77 23.52
C LEU A 160 10.88 -0.21 22.70
N ALA A 161 10.65 1.10 22.77
CA ALA A 161 9.47 1.78 22.22
C ALA A 161 9.65 2.22 20.75
N GLY A 162 10.87 2.20 20.22
CA GLY A 162 11.18 2.78 18.93
C GLY A 162 12.40 2.16 18.25
N ALA A 163 12.55 2.44 16.96
CA ALA A 163 13.67 1.97 16.17
C ALA A 163 14.98 2.67 16.62
N PRO A 164 16.13 1.98 16.68
CA PRO A 164 17.44 2.55 17.01
C PRO A 164 17.93 3.55 15.96
N LEU A 165 17.46 3.42 14.72
CA LEU A 165 17.78 4.36 13.65
C LEU A 165 16.69 5.42 13.54
N ALA A 166 17.11 6.68 13.39
CA ALA A 166 16.29 7.79 12.97
C ALA A 166 16.86 8.40 11.68
N TRP A 167 16.04 9.16 10.95
CA TRP A 167 16.46 9.92 9.78
C TRP A 167 16.41 11.41 10.12
N ASP A 168 17.53 12.11 9.99
CA ASP A 168 17.64 13.55 10.26
C ASP A 168 17.41 14.43 9.01
N GLY A 169 17.09 13.83 7.86
CA GLY A 169 17.01 14.49 6.55
C GLY A 169 18.19 14.17 5.63
N HIS A 170 19.32 13.71 6.17
CA HIS A 170 20.52 13.47 5.36
C HIS A 170 21.19 12.13 5.67
N ASN A 171 21.21 11.74 6.93
CA ASN A 171 21.90 10.56 7.43
C ASN A 171 21.05 9.76 8.41
N PHE A 172 21.36 8.47 8.51
CA PHE A 172 20.86 7.66 9.63
C PHE A 172 21.62 8.02 10.90
N VAL A 173 20.88 8.44 11.92
CA VAL A 173 21.40 8.79 13.24
C VAL A 173 20.82 7.86 14.30
N SER A 174 21.48 7.79 15.46
CA SER A 174 20.95 7.04 16.60
C SER A 174 19.75 7.78 17.19
N SER A 175 18.62 7.09 17.35
CA SER A 175 17.43 7.63 18.00
C SER A 175 17.50 7.58 19.54
N GLY A 176 18.50 6.86 20.09
CA GLY A 176 18.58 6.54 21.51
C GLY A 176 17.76 5.31 21.93
N ASN A 177 16.95 4.74 21.04
CA ASN A 177 16.24 3.49 21.31
C ASN A 177 17.09 2.26 20.94
N LEU A 178 16.73 1.09 21.45
CA LEU A 178 17.38 -0.18 21.15
C LEU A 178 16.67 -0.92 20.00
N ILE A 179 15.35 -1.08 20.09
CA ILE A 179 14.54 -1.79 19.11
C ILE A 179 13.05 -1.50 19.34
N ASN A 180 12.27 -1.40 18.26
CA ASN A 180 10.81 -1.32 18.38
C ASN A 180 10.22 -2.71 18.66
N LEU A 181 10.26 -3.13 19.92
CA LEU A 181 9.88 -4.48 20.32
C LEU A 181 8.41 -4.81 19.99
N PRO A 182 7.41 -3.95 20.27
CA PRO A 182 6.03 -4.29 19.94
C PRO A 182 5.81 -4.47 18.44
N ALA A 183 6.47 -3.68 17.58
CA ALA A 183 6.38 -3.84 16.13
C ALA A 183 6.96 -5.19 15.67
N VAL A 184 8.09 -5.61 16.24
CA VAL A 184 8.68 -6.95 15.99
C VAL A 184 7.71 -8.06 16.40
N LEU A 185 7.10 -7.95 17.59
CA LEU A 185 6.22 -8.98 18.14
C LEU A 185 4.95 -9.15 17.31
N ILE A 186 4.30 -8.06 16.87
CA ILE A 186 3.11 -8.17 16.03
C ILE A 186 3.43 -8.78 14.66
N VAL A 187 4.57 -8.41 14.05
CA VAL A 187 5.00 -9.02 12.78
C VAL A 187 5.28 -10.51 12.97
N ALA A 188 5.95 -10.91 14.05
CA ALA A 188 6.22 -12.31 14.34
C ALA A 188 4.93 -13.11 14.57
N ALA A 189 4.00 -12.58 15.36
CA ALA A 189 2.70 -13.21 15.64
C ALA A 189 1.87 -13.39 14.36
N VAL A 190 1.78 -12.34 13.55
CA VAL A 190 1.05 -12.38 12.27
C VAL A 190 1.74 -13.29 11.26
N SER A 191 3.08 -13.32 11.23
CA SER A 191 3.83 -14.23 10.34
C SER A 191 3.62 -15.70 10.72
N MET A 192 3.57 -16.00 12.02
CA MET A 192 3.24 -17.34 12.51
C MET A 192 1.82 -17.75 12.12
N LEU A 193 0.88 -16.81 12.24
CA LEU A 193 -0.50 -16.99 11.80
C LEU A 193 -0.59 -17.25 10.29
N CYS A 194 0.14 -16.48 9.47
CA CYS A 194 0.26 -16.68 8.02
C CYS A 194 0.93 -18.02 7.65
N TYR A 195 1.84 -18.52 8.49
CA TYR A 195 2.53 -19.80 8.27
C TYR A 195 1.56 -20.99 8.40
N VAL A 196 0.77 -21.00 9.48
CA VAL A 196 -0.25 -22.04 9.75
C VAL A 196 -1.36 -22.00 8.71
N GLY A 197 -1.62 -20.83 8.12
CA GLY A 197 -2.61 -20.64 7.08
C GLY A 197 -3.97 -20.33 7.67
N VAL A 198 -4.34 -19.05 7.62
CA VAL A 198 -5.70 -18.60 7.96
C VAL A 198 -6.50 -18.47 6.69
N THR A 199 -7.66 -19.11 6.66
CA THR A 199 -8.70 -18.73 5.72
C THR A 199 -9.31 -17.42 6.22
N GLN A 200 -9.05 -16.32 5.50
CA GLN A 200 -9.72 -15.04 5.78
C GLN A 200 -11.22 -15.22 5.53
N SER A 201 -12.01 -15.24 6.61
CA SER A 201 -13.46 -15.15 6.46
C SER A 201 -13.80 -13.74 6.00
N ALA A 202 -14.49 -13.61 4.86
CA ALA A 202 -14.97 -12.31 4.37
C ALA A 202 -15.77 -11.56 5.44
N PHE A 203 -16.46 -12.29 6.32
CA PHE A 203 -17.18 -11.75 7.48
C PHE A 203 -16.24 -11.17 8.54
N ALA A 204 -15.17 -11.88 8.91
CA ALA A 204 -14.20 -11.38 9.87
C ALA A 204 -13.49 -10.11 9.35
N ASN A 205 -13.14 -10.09 8.05
CA ASN A 205 -12.59 -8.90 7.42
C ASN A 205 -13.60 -7.73 7.48
N ALA A 206 -14.87 -7.98 7.13
CA ALA A 206 -15.91 -6.96 7.19
C ALA A 206 -16.09 -6.36 8.59
N ILE A 207 -16.01 -7.17 9.65
CA ILE A 207 -16.04 -6.69 11.04
C ILE A 207 -14.88 -5.74 11.32
N VAL A 208 -13.65 -6.13 10.96
CA VAL A 208 -12.49 -5.28 11.25
C VAL A 208 -12.55 -3.96 10.48
N VAL A 209 -12.97 -3.99 9.21
CA VAL A 209 -13.17 -2.77 8.42
C VAL A 209 -14.25 -1.89 9.05
N ALA A 210 -15.37 -2.48 9.50
CA ALA A 210 -16.43 -1.74 10.17
C ALA A 210 -15.91 -1.06 11.45
N ILE A 211 -15.09 -1.76 12.27
CA ILE A 211 -14.47 -1.17 13.47
C ILE A 211 -13.63 0.06 13.09
N LYS A 212 -12.76 -0.05 12.09
CA LYS A 212 -11.92 1.08 11.63
C LYS A 212 -12.75 2.27 11.19
N VAL A 213 -13.77 2.03 10.36
CA VAL A 213 -14.62 3.09 9.81
C VAL A 213 -15.43 3.75 10.94
N VAL A 214 -16.01 2.97 11.85
CA VAL A 214 -16.76 3.49 13.01
C VAL A 214 -15.86 4.39 13.86
N VAL A 215 -14.64 3.96 14.14
CA VAL A 215 -13.69 4.72 14.95
C VAL A 215 -13.32 6.05 14.28
N ILE A 216 -13.11 6.06 12.96
CA ILE A 216 -12.88 7.29 12.21
C ILE A 216 -14.11 8.19 12.23
N CYS A 217 -15.31 7.63 12.03
CA CYS A 217 -16.56 8.39 12.12
C CYS A 217 -16.77 9.00 13.51
N LEU A 218 -16.42 8.29 14.58
CA LEU A 218 -16.46 8.81 15.95
C LEU A 218 -15.45 9.95 16.13
N PHE A 219 -14.21 9.78 15.68
CA PHE A 219 -13.19 10.83 15.72
C PHE A 219 -13.67 12.09 15.01
N VAL A 220 -14.20 11.95 13.79
CA VAL A 220 -14.72 13.08 13.01
C VAL A 220 -15.94 13.70 13.68
N GLY A 221 -16.95 12.89 14.01
CA GLY A 221 -18.23 13.37 14.52
C GLY A 221 -18.14 14.13 15.83
N PHE A 222 -17.31 13.64 16.77
CA PHE A 222 -17.08 14.32 18.05
C PHE A 222 -15.97 15.38 17.95
N GLY A 223 -14.95 15.16 17.12
CA GLY A 223 -13.83 16.09 16.97
C GLY A 223 -14.23 17.41 16.30
N ILE A 224 -15.22 17.41 15.40
CA ILE A 224 -15.71 18.64 14.74
C ILE A 224 -16.15 19.70 15.75
N ALA A 225 -16.75 19.31 16.88
CA ALA A 225 -17.24 20.23 17.90
C ALA A 225 -16.11 21.00 18.64
N TYR A 226 -14.86 20.54 18.51
CA TYR A 226 -13.69 21.09 19.20
C TYR A 226 -12.67 21.71 18.22
N ILE A 227 -13.04 21.88 16.94
CA ILE A 227 -12.20 22.56 15.96
C ILE A 227 -12.06 24.03 16.35
N ASP A 228 -10.81 24.49 16.46
CA ASP A 228 -10.48 25.91 16.49
C ASP A 228 -9.98 26.35 15.09
N PRO A 229 -10.77 27.14 14.34
CA PRO A 229 -10.36 27.64 13.03
C PRO A 229 -9.06 28.45 13.04
N ALA A 230 -8.63 28.99 14.19
CA ALA A 230 -7.34 29.66 14.31
C ALA A 230 -6.16 28.72 14.00
N ASN A 231 -6.31 27.42 14.25
CA ASN A 231 -5.30 26.42 13.92
C ASN A 231 -5.10 26.24 12.40
N TRP A 232 -6.02 26.73 11.57
CA TRP A 232 -5.88 26.75 10.12
C TRP A 232 -5.25 28.03 9.58
N HIS A 233 -4.80 28.96 10.44
CA HIS A 233 -4.11 30.17 10.03
C HIS A 233 -2.65 30.19 10.51
N PRO A 234 -1.66 30.32 9.60
CA PRO A 234 -1.78 30.32 8.13
C PRO A 234 -2.12 28.93 7.57
N PHE A 235 -3.00 28.87 6.55
CA PHE A 235 -3.43 27.59 5.97
C PHE A 235 -2.31 26.88 5.23
N ILE A 236 -1.57 27.64 4.42
CA ILE A 236 -0.28 27.25 3.88
C ILE A 236 0.76 28.06 4.66
N PRO A 237 1.50 27.45 5.60
CA PRO A 237 2.57 28.15 6.31
C PRO A 237 3.66 28.61 5.34
N GLU A 238 4.39 29.67 5.70
CA GLU A 238 5.49 30.18 4.89
C GLU A 238 6.58 29.12 4.70
N ASN A 239 7.15 29.05 3.50
CA ASN A 239 8.21 28.11 3.18
C ASN A 239 9.45 28.43 4.03
N THR A 240 9.93 27.43 4.78
CA THR A 240 11.11 27.56 5.65
C THR A 240 12.32 26.78 5.15
N GLY A 241 12.17 26.03 4.05
CA GLY A 241 13.23 25.23 3.44
C GLY A 241 12.69 24.28 2.37
N PRO A 242 13.59 23.57 1.66
CA PRO A 242 13.20 22.57 0.68
C PRO A 242 12.28 21.50 1.29
N GLY A 243 11.11 21.31 0.69
CA GLY A 243 10.08 20.41 1.16
C GLY A 243 9.41 20.80 2.49
N GLN A 244 9.72 21.97 3.08
CA GLN A 244 9.18 22.42 4.37
C GLN A 244 8.27 23.64 4.19
N PHE A 245 6.96 23.38 4.23
CA PHE A 245 5.88 24.35 4.06
C PHE A 245 5.87 25.05 2.69
N GLY A 246 4.94 25.98 2.49
CA GLY A 246 4.61 26.50 1.15
C GLY A 246 4.06 25.42 0.20
N TRP A 247 3.94 25.77 -1.09
CA TRP A 247 3.49 24.82 -2.12
C TRP A 247 4.44 23.64 -2.31
N ASP A 248 5.74 23.86 -2.13
CA ASP A 248 6.76 22.81 -2.19
C ASP A 248 6.53 21.76 -1.09
N GLY A 249 6.29 22.21 0.14
CA GLY A 249 5.91 21.35 1.27
C GLY A 249 4.58 20.61 1.08
N VAL A 250 3.60 21.22 0.41
CA VAL A 250 2.33 20.55 0.04
C VAL A 250 2.57 19.39 -0.93
N PHE A 251 3.41 19.57 -1.96
CA PHE A 251 3.73 18.47 -2.89
C PHE A 251 4.61 17.39 -2.24
N ARG A 252 5.54 17.80 -1.37
CA ARG A 252 6.34 16.87 -0.56
C ARG A 252 5.44 16.03 0.35
N ALA A 253 4.54 16.65 1.09
CA ALA A 253 3.56 15.97 1.92
C ALA A 253 2.65 15.05 1.09
N ALA A 254 2.26 15.45 -0.13
CA ALA A 254 1.47 14.60 -1.03
C ALA A 254 2.17 13.26 -1.33
N SER A 255 3.50 13.27 -1.50
CA SER A 255 4.28 12.03 -1.70
C SER A 255 4.36 11.14 -0.45
N ILE A 256 4.38 11.74 0.75
CA ILE A 256 4.39 11.02 2.03
C ILE A 256 3.01 10.41 2.28
N VAL A 257 1.94 11.22 2.19
CA VAL A 257 0.57 10.75 2.46
C VAL A 257 0.01 9.88 1.34
N PHE A 258 0.66 9.82 0.18
CA PHE A 258 0.38 8.83 -0.87
C PHE A 258 0.38 7.40 -0.31
N PHE A 259 1.22 7.13 0.69
CA PHE A 259 1.22 5.85 1.42
C PHE A 259 -0.18 5.46 1.92
N SER A 260 -1.00 6.44 2.32
CA SER A 260 -2.37 6.21 2.79
C SER A 260 -3.31 5.68 1.71
N TYR A 261 -2.98 5.87 0.43
CA TYR A 261 -3.81 5.39 -0.68
C TYR A 261 -3.46 3.98 -1.16
N ILE A 262 -2.35 3.43 -0.67
CA ILE A 262 -1.88 2.11 -1.08
C ILE A 262 -2.86 1.05 -0.58
N GLY A 263 -3.24 0.12 -1.47
CA GLY A 263 -4.17 -0.97 -1.13
C GLY A 263 -5.46 -0.98 -1.93
N PHE A 264 -5.83 0.09 -2.66
CA PHE A 264 -6.98 -0.02 -3.58
C PHE A 264 -6.68 -1.01 -4.72
N ASP A 265 -5.42 -1.12 -5.12
CA ASP A 265 -4.93 -2.07 -6.11
C ASP A 265 -4.95 -3.51 -5.58
N ALA A 266 -4.96 -3.73 -4.26
CA ALA A 266 -5.18 -5.04 -3.65
C ALA A 266 -6.60 -5.57 -3.94
N VAL A 267 -7.55 -4.70 -4.26
CA VAL A 267 -8.86 -5.15 -4.78
C VAL A 267 -8.66 -5.92 -6.09
N SER A 268 -7.72 -5.50 -6.95
CA SER A 268 -7.42 -6.14 -8.23
C SER A 268 -6.91 -7.58 -8.12
N THR A 269 -6.27 -7.94 -7.00
CA THR A 269 -5.79 -9.32 -6.78
C THR A 269 -6.94 -10.30 -6.55
N SER A 270 -8.11 -9.79 -6.17
CA SER A 270 -9.32 -10.58 -5.90
C SER A 270 -10.21 -10.75 -7.15
N ALA A 271 -9.73 -10.34 -8.32
CA ALA A 271 -10.47 -10.43 -9.58
C ALA A 271 -10.90 -11.88 -9.90
N GLY A 272 -10.03 -12.86 -9.64
CA GLY A 272 -10.32 -14.28 -9.83
C GLY A 272 -11.43 -14.83 -8.92
N GLU A 273 -11.68 -14.18 -7.78
CA GLU A 273 -12.68 -14.55 -6.77
C GLU A 273 -13.98 -13.73 -6.89
N THR A 274 -14.05 -12.84 -7.89
CA THR A 274 -15.14 -11.87 -8.05
C THR A 274 -16.20 -12.39 -9.02
N LYS A 275 -17.48 -12.28 -8.64
CA LYS A 275 -18.63 -12.47 -9.54
C LYS A 275 -18.71 -11.29 -10.51
N ASP A 276 -18.90 -11.54 -11.80
CA ASP A 276 -18.95 -10.47 -12.83
C ASP A 276 -17.83 -9.41 -12.64
N PRO A 277 -16.55 -9.83 -12.74
CA PRO A 277 -15.41 -8.95 -12.49
C PRO A 277 -15.39 -7.75 -13.44
N GLN A 278 -15.96 -7.90 -14.65
CA GLN A 278 -16.08 -6.85 -15.65
C GLN A 278 -16.80 -5.61 -15.12
N LYS A 279 -17.81 -5.79 -14.29
CA LYS A 279 -18.58 -4.69 -13.66
C LYS A 279 -18.15 -4.41 -12.23
N ASN A 280 -17.91 -5.45 -11.44
CA ASN A 280 -17.69 -5.31 -10.01
C ASN A 280 -16.29 -4.83 -9.65
N MET A 281 -15.26 -5.13 -10.46
CA MET A 281 -13.89 -4.67 -10.20
C MET A 281 -13.73 -3.15 -10.33
N PRO A 282 -14.21 -2.50 -11.42
CA PRO A 282 -14.17 -1.04 -11.52
C PRO A 282 -14.88 -0.34 -10.36
N ILE A 283 -16.06 -0.84 -9.97
CA ILE A 283 -16.84 -0.27 -8.86
C ILE A 283 -16.05 -0.41 -7.55
N GLY A 284 -15.53 -1.60 -7.26
CA GLY A 284 -14.76 -1.87 -6.05
C GLY A 284 -13.54 -0.94 -5.90
N ILE A 285 -12.75 -0.80 -6.97
CA ILE A 285 -11.54 0.02 -6.99
C ILE A 285 -11.88 1.52 -6.86
N LEU A 286 -12.76 2.04 -7.71
CA LEU A 286 -12.99 3.49 -7.79
C LEU A 286 -13.82 4.02 -6.62
N VAL A 287 -14.83 3.27 -6.17
CA VAL A 287 -15.68 3.71 -5.05
C VAL A 287 -14.91 3.67 -3.74
N SER A 288 -14.13 2.61 -3.49
CA SER A 288 -13.32 2.55 -2.27
C SER A 288 -12.29 3.69 -2.21
N LEU A 289 -11.62 3.98 -3.32
CA LEU A 289 -10.68 5.10 -3.43
C LEU A 289 -11.35 6.46 -3.18
N ALA A 290 -12.51 6.70 -3.80
CA ALA A 290 -13.26 7.95 -3.62
C ALA A 290 -13.71 8.14 -2.16
N VAL A 291 -14.27 7.08 -1.55
CA VAL A 291 -14.70 7.11 -0.14
C VAL A 291 -13.52 7.39 0.79
N CYS A 292 -12.38 6.69 0.60
CA CYS A 292 -11.19 6.91 1.42
C CYS A 292 -10.64 8.33 1.26
N THR A 293 -10.63 8.87 0.04
CA THR A 293 -10.18 10.25 -0.23
C THR A 293 -10.98 11.28 0.56
N VAL A 294 -12.31 11.18 0.53
CA VAL A 294 -13.19 12.09 1.27
C VAL A 294 -12.96 11.97 2.78
N ILE A 295 -12.88 10.74 3.28
CA ILE A 295 -12.60 10.47 4.70
C ILE A 295 -11.27 11.09 5.11
N TYR A 296 -10.21 10.94 4.30
CA TYR A 296 -8.89 11.46 4.63
C TYR A 296 -8.82 12.97 4.71
N ILE A 297 -9.46 13.67 3.76
CA ILE A 297 -9.53 15.13 3.78
C ILE A 297 -10.27 15.62 5.02
N ILE A 298 -11.39 14.99 5.38
CA ILE A 298 -12.15 15.34 6.58
C ILE A 298 -11.34 15.07 7.85
N VAL A 299 -10.68 13.91 7.94
CA VAL A 299 -9.81 13.58 9.08
C VAL A 299 -8.68 14.58 9.22
N CYS A 300 -8.06 15.02 8.12
CA CYS A 300 -7.03 16.05 8.14
C CYS A 300 -7.56 17.39 8.65
N ALA A 301 -8.74 17.81 8.20
CA ALA A 301 -9.38 19.03 8.66
C ALA A 301 -9.65 18.99 10.17
N VAL A 302 -10.24 17.91 10.66
CA VAL A 302 -10.52 17.72 12.10
C VAL A 302 -9.21 17.66 12.90
N LEU A 303 -8.23 16.90 12.44
CA LEU A 303 -6.96 16.71 13.14
C LEU A 303 -6.18 18.03 13.30
N THR A 304 -6.04 18.79 12.21
CA THR A 304 -5.35 20.09 12.22
C THR A 304 -6.19 21.20 12.85
N GLY A 305 -7.51 21.01 12.95
CA GLY A 305 -8.40 21.92 13.67
C GLY A 305 -8.40 21.71 15.19
N LEU A 306 -8.18 20.47 15.65
CA LEU A 306 -8.14 20.11 17.08
C LEU A 306 -6.86 20.53 17.78
N LEU A 307 -5.72 20.55 17.06
CA LEU A 307 -4.41 20.84 17.61
C LEU A 307 -3.53 21.54 16.56
N PRO A 308 -2.73 22.57 16.95
CA PRO A 308 -1.78 23.21 16.05
C PRO A 308 -0.88 22.19 15.35
N TYR A 309 -0.68 22.36 14.04
CA TYR A 309 0.04 21.38 13.22
C TYR A 309 1.46 21.08 13.73
N THR A 310 2.12 22.05 14.36
CA THR A 310 3.46 21.91 14.94
C THR A 310 3.55 20.86 16.05
N GLN A 311 2.42 20.50 16.67
CA GLN A 311 2.34 19.49 17.74
C GLN A 311 1.87 18.11 17.23
N LEU A 312 1.52 18.00 15.94
CA LEU A 312 1.03 16.75 15.35
C LEU A 312 2.14 15.80 14.91
N GLY A 313 3.42 16.18 15.03
CA GLY A 313 4.58 15.38 14.61
C GLY A 313 4.88 14.18 15.52
N THR A 314 3.88 13.58 16.14
CA THR A 314 4.03 12.45 17.07
C THR A 314 3.88 11.11 16.36
N ALA A 315 4.18 10.02 17.07
CA ALA A 315 3.97 8.67 16.55
C ALA A 315 2.47 8.26 16.49
N LYS A 316 1.57 9.09 17.02
CA LYS A 316 0.13 8.77 17.22
C LYS A 316 -0.76 10.02 17.12
N PRO A 317 -0.67 10.83 16.05
CA PRO A 317 -1.23 12.17 15.98
C PRO A 317 -2.72 12.26 16.30
N VAL A 318 -3.53 11.28 15.87
CA VAL A 318 -4.97 11.26 16.19
C VAL A 318 -5.21 11.16 17.70
N ALA A 319 -4.45 10.31 18.40
CA ALA A 319 -4.52 10.21 19.85
C ALA A 319 -3.96 11.46 20.54
N THR A 320 -2.85 12.02 20.03
CA THR A 320 -2.26 13.28 20.53
C THR A 320 -3.23 14.45 20.43
N ALA A 321 -3.94 14.60 19.32
CA ALA A 321 -4.95 15.65 19.18
C ALA A 321 -6.08 15.50 20.20
N LEU A 322 -6.52 14.27 20.49
CA LEU A 322 -7.56 14.00 21.50
C LEU A 322 -7.06 14.20 22.93
N GLU A 323 -5.77 13.99 23.21
CA GLU A 323 -5.18 14.22 24.54
C GLU A 323 -5.25 15.69 24.97
N ALA A 324 -5.28 16.63 24.02
CA ALA A 324 -5.44 18.05 24.30
C ALA A 324 -6.86 18.42 24.79
N HIS A 325 -7.83 17.50 24.69
CA HIS A 325 -9.22 17.72 25.03
C HIS A 325 -9.70 16.71 26.08
N PRO A 326 -9.60 17.01 27.39
CA PRO A 326 -9.94 16.06 28.46
C PRO A 326 -11.34 15.45 28.36
N GLN A 327 -12.30 16.18 27.78
CA GLN A 327 -13.68 15.73 27.55
C GLN A 327 -13.78 14.56 26.56
N LEU A 328 -12.76 14.40 25.71
CA LEU A 328 -12.69 13.36 24.67
C LEU A 328 -11.81 12.16 25.08
N THR A 329 -11.47 12.02 26.36
CA THR A 329 -10.63 10.90 26.84
C THR A 329 -11.21 9.52 26.49
N TRP A 330 -12.54 9.35 26.61
CA TRP A 330 -13.20 8.09 26.21
C TRP A 330 -13.04 7.80 24.71
N LEU A 331 -13.06 8.85 23.88
CA LEU A 331 -12.91 8.76 22.43
C LEU A 331 -11.47 8.42 22.07
N LYS A 332 -10.48 9.01 22.76
CA LYS A 332 -9.07 8.63 22.64
C LYS A 332 -8.90 7.12 22.83
N THR A 333 -9.44 6.57 23.91
CA THR A 333 -9.36 5.13 24.20
C THR A 333 -10.02 4.29 23.11
N ALA A 334 -11.20 4.69 22.64
CA ALA A 334 -11.88 4.01 21.54
C ALA A 334 -11.06 4.05 20.23
N VAL A 335 -10.41 5.19 19.94
CA VAL A 335 -9.53 5.36 18.79
C VAL A 335 -8.29 4.51 18.89
N GLU A 336 -7.65 4.42 20.06
CA GLU A 336 -6.48 3.58 20.28
C GLU A 336 -6.81 2.09 20.06
N ILE A 337 -7.88 1.59 20.68
CA ILE A 337 -8.31 0.20 20.50
C ILE A 337 -8.68 -0.07 19.04
N GLY A 338 -9.39 0.85 18.40
CA GLY A 338 -9.76 0.79 17.00
C GLY A 338 -8.56 0.77 16.06
N ALA A 339 -7.58 1.62 16.30
CA ALA A 339 -6.33 1.67 15.55
C ALA A 339 -5.50 0.40 15.74
N ILE A 340 -5.38 -0.12 16.98
CA ILE A 340 -4.66 -1.39 17.26
C ILE A 340 -5.32 -2.54 16.50
N ALA A 341 -6.64 -2.72 16.63
CA ALA A 341 -7.36 -3.78 15.91
C ALA A 341 -7.25 -3.61 14.40
N GLY A 342 -7.36 -2.37 13.93
CA GLY A 342 -7.35 -2.04 12.52
C GLY A 342 -5.99 -2.22 11.85
N LEU A 343 -4.92 -1.73 12.48
CA LEU A 343 -3.56 -1.83 11.95
C LEU A 343 -3.09 -3.29 11.99
N SER A 344 -3.47 -4.09 12.99
CA SER A 344 -3.23 -5.54 13.01
C SER A 344 -3.74 -6.24 11.74
N SER A 345 -4.93 -5.86 11.25
CA SER A 345 -5.48 -6.48 10.04
C SER A 345 -4.73 -6.06 8.79
N VAL A 346 -4.21 -4.83 8.73
CA VAL A 346 -3.39 -4.38 7.60
C VAL A 346 -2.05 -5.12 7.59
N VAL A 347 -1.39 -5.30 8.74
CA VAL A 347 -0.17 -6.11 8.84
C VAL A 347 -0.42 -7.53 8.31
N LEU A 348 -1.54 -8.15 8.67
CA LEU A 348 -1.95 -9.46 8.18
C LEU A 348 -2.13 -9.50 6.66
N VAL A 349 -2.81 -8.52 6.07
CA VAL A 349 -3.02 -8.45 4.61
C VAL A 349 -1.68 -8.31 3.88
N MET A 350 -0.80 -7.41 4.34
CA MET A 350 0.49 -7.15 3.69
C MET A 350 1.43 -8.37 3.76
N LEU A 351 1.54 -9.00 4.94
CA LEU A 351 2.40 -10.18 5.14
C LEU A 351 1.83 -11.44 4.46
N MET A 352 0.54 -11.49 4.18
CA MET A 352 -0.08 -12.59 3.42
C MET A 352 0.10 -12.44 1.90
N ALA A 353 0.07 -11.21 1.38
CA ALA A 353 0.20 -10.91 -0.05
C ALA A 353 1.63 -11.20 -0.55
N GLN A 354 2.64 -10.80 0.22
CA GLN A 354 4.03 -10.84 -0.23
C GLN A 354 4.55 -12.26 -0.60
N PRO A 355 4.35 -13.32 0.21
CA PRO A 355 4.75 -14.67 -0.16
C PRO A 355 4.07 -15.20 -1.44
N ARG A 356 2.86 -14.72 -1.77
CA ARG A 356 2.14 -15.11 -2.99
C ARG A 356 2.80 -14.50 -4.23
N ILE A 357 3.30 -13.27 -4.15
CA ILE A 357 4.06 -12.65 -5.23
C ILE A 357 5.34 -13.45 -5.50
N PHE A 358 6.08 -13.80 -4.45
CA PHE A 358 7.26 -14.67 -4.58
C PHE A 358 6.93 -16.02 -5.21
N TYR A 359 5.80 -16.63 -4.82
CA TYR A 359 5.32 -17.88 -5.40
C TYR A 359 5.02 -17.74 -6.90
N THR A 360 4.32 -16.69 -7.32
CA THR A 360 4.01 -16.43 -8.74
C THR A 360 5.28 -16.17 -9.56
N MET A 361 6.19 -15.32 -9.08
CA MET A 361 7.47 -15.07 -9.75
C MET A 361 8.35 -16.32 -9.83
N ALA A 362 8.31 -17.19 -8.81
CA ALA A 362 9.02 -18.48 -8.82
C ALA A 362 8.39 -19.48 -9.79
N LYS A 363 7.05 -19.47 -9.94
CA LYS A 363 6.34 -20.25 -10.97
C LYS A 363 6.71 -19.84 -12.38
N ASP A 364 6.87 -18.54 -12.64
CA ASP A 364 7.33 -18.01 -13.94
C ASP A 364 8.83 -18.30 -14.19
N GLY A 365 9.55 -18.74 -13.15
CA GLY A 365 10.97 -19.10 -13.20
C GLY A 365 11.92 -17.92 -12.99
N LEU A 366 11.38 -16.75 -12.64
CA LEU A 366 12.15 -15.52 -12.43
C LEU A 366 12.79 -15.47 -11.03
N MET A 367 12.21 -16.18 -10.05
CA MET A 367 12.74 -16.34 -8.69
C MET A 367 13.22 -17.78 -8.40
N PRO A 368 14.13 -17.98 -7.43
CA PRO A 368 14.58 -19.31 -7.02
C PRO A 368 13.41 -20.24 -6.66
N ARG A 369 13.51 -21.51 -7.08
CA ARG A 369 12.45 -22.53 -6.87
C ARG A 369 12.04 -22.72 -5.41
N LEU A 370 12.91 -22.35 -4.47
CA LEU A 370 12.65 -22.41 -3.03
C LEU A 370 11.40 -21.60 -2.65
N PHE A 371 11.21 -20.43 -3.26
CA PHE A 371 10.04 -19.57 -3.04
C PHE A 371 8.74 -20.10 -3.66
N GLY A 372 8.84 -21.12 -4.51
CA GLY A 372 7.69 -21.85 -5.07
C GLY A 372 7.22 -23.02 -4.20
N LYS A 373 7.87 -23.32 -3.07
CA LYS A 373 7.50 -24.45 -2.21
C LYS A 373 6.27 -24.13 -1.37
N VAL A 374 5.35 -25.09 -1.30
CA VAL A 374 4.12 -25.03 -0.51
C VAL A 374 4.20 -26.06 0.62
N HIS A 375 3.69 -25.71 1.80
CA HIS A 375 3.69 -26.57 2.97
C HIS A 375 2.74 -27.76 2.76
N PRO A 376 3.15 -29.02 3.01
CA PRO A 376 2.34 -30.20 2.71
C PRO A 376 1.04 -30.27 3.52
N LYS A 377 1.06 -29.83 4.79
CA LYS A 377 -0.13 -29.78 5.67
C LYS A 377 -1.01 -28.53 5.46
N PHE A 378 -0.39 -27.34 5.55
CA PHE A 378 -1.10 -26.06 5.57
C PHE A 378 -1.39 -25.46 4.19
N HIS A 379 -0.79 -26.00 3.12
CA HIS A 379 -0.96 -25.49 1.76
C HIS A 379 -0.56 -24.01 1.58
N THR A 380 0.34 -23.50 2.44
CA THR A 380 0.87 -22.13 2.42
C THR A 380 2.28 -22.05 1.84
N PRO A 381 2.68 -20.94 1.19
CA PRO A 381 4.05 -20.74 0.68
C PRO A 381 5.05 -20.45 1.81
N TYR A 382 5.31 -21.46 2.65
CA TYR A 382 5.95 -21.31 3.96
C TYR A 382 7.35 -20.70 3.94
N VAL A 383 8.16 -20.98 2.90
CA VAL A 383 9.51 -20.40 2.81
C VAL A 383 9.45 -18.90 2.55
N GLY A 384 8.53 -18.48 1.68
CA GLY A 384 8.23 -17.08 1.46
C GLY A 384 7.74 -16.42 2.74
N THR A 385 6.81 -17.06 3.47
CA THR A 385 6.28 -16.54 4.73
C THR A 385 7.34 -16.35 5.80
N ILE A 386 8.24 -17.33 6.00
CA ILE A 386 9.33 -17.22 6.98
C ILE A 386 10.29 -16.08 6.58
N PHE A 387 10.72 -16.06 5.32
CA PHE A 387 11.65 -15.02 4.84
C PHE A 387 11.06 -13.62 5.00
N VAL A 388 9.82 -13.42 4.56
CA VAL A 388 9.10 -12.16 4.67
C VAL A 388 8.91 -11.77 6.13
N GLY A 389 8.48 -12.70 6.98
CA GLY A 389 8.27 -12.42 8.40
C GLY A 389 9.54 -12.00 9.13
N VAL A 390 10.66 -12.67 8.87
CA VAL A 390 11.97 -12.31 9.45
C VAL A 390 12.43 -10.94 8.98
N VAL A 391 12.41 -10.69 7.66
CA VAL A 391 12.86 -9.40 7.12
C VAL A 391 11.94 -8.26 7.56
N ALA A 392 10.62 -8.47 7.55
CA ALA A 392 9.67 -7.46 8.02
C ALA A 392 9.82 -7.17 9.52
N ALA A 393 10.09 -8.18 10.35
CA ALA A 393 10.31 -7.98 11.78
C ALA A 393 11.59 -7.16 12.02
N LEU A 394 12.68 -7.45 11.29
CA LEU A 394 13.90 -6.66 11.35
C LEU A 394 13.67 -5.22 10.90
N LEU A 395 12.97 -5.00 9.78
CA LEU A 395 12.66 -3.65 9.29
C LEU A 395 11.79 -2.88 10.28
N ALA A 396 10.73 -3.50 10.81
CA ALA A 396 9.83 -2.90 11.78
C ALA A 396 10.52 -2.57 13.12
N GLY A 397 11.51 -3.39 13.52
CA GLY A 397 12.30 -3.18 14.73
C GLY A 397 13.38 -2.11 14.58
N LEU A 398 13.98 -1.99 13.39
CA LEU A 398 15.25 -1.26 13.19
C LEU A 398 15.12 0.05 12.41
N ILE A 399 14.12 0.18 11.54
CA ILE A 399 14.01 1.31 10.59
C ILE A 399 12.84 2.23 11.00
N PRO A 400 13.01 3.56 10.94
CA PRO A 400 11.94 4.49 11.28
C PRO A 400 10.80 4.47 10.24
N LEU A 401 9.59 4.78 10.71
CA LEU A 401 8.37 4.75 9.89
C LEU A 401 8.45 5.64 8.65
N SER A 402 9.02 6.85 8.76
CA SER A 402 9.10 7.81 7.66
C SER A 402 9.84 7.23 6.46
N VAL A 403 11.01 6.63 6.70
CA VAL A 403 11.83 5.99 5.66
C VAL A 403 11.10 4.81 5.03
N LEU A 404 10.50 3.93 5.85
CA LEU A 404 9.77 2.78 5.33
C LEU A 404 8.56 3.22 4.48
N GLY A 405 7.77 4.19 4.96
CA GLY A 405 6.61 4.72 4.25
C GLY A 405 6.96 5.34 2.90
N GLU A 406 8.01 6.15 2.85
CA GLU A 406 8.46 6.77 1.60
C GLU A 406 8.99 5.76 0.58
N LEU A 407 9.75 4.75 1.01
CA LEU A 407 10.22 3.69 0.11
C LEU A 407 9.06 2.91 -0.50
N VAL A 408 8.03 2.60 0.30
CA VAL A 408 6.80 1.96 -0.18
C VAL A 408 6.14 2.85 -1.22
N SER A 409 5.93 4.15 -0.92
CA SER A 409 5.36 5.11 -1.88
C SER A 409 6.15 5.14 -3.19
N MET A 410 7.49 5.16 -3.16
CA MET A 410 8.32 5.17 -4.37
C MET A 410 8.07 3.94 -5.26
N GLY A 411 8.08 2.74 -4.67
CA GLY A 411 7.84 1.49 -5.40
C GLY A 411 6.46 1.46 -6.06
N THR A 412 5.43 1.84 -5.31
CA THR A 412 4.04 1.84 -5.78
C THR A 412 3.79 2.92 -6.84
N LEU A 413 4.37 4.12 -6.70
CA LEU A 413 4.26 5.18 -7.69
C LEU A 413 4.83 4.76 -9.05
N LEU A 414 5.96 4.04 -9.06
CA LEU A 414 6.51 3.46 -10.30
C LEU A 414 5.63 2.36 -10.87
N ALA A 415 5.04 1.51 -10.02
CA ALA A 415 4.08 0.51 -10.46
C ALA A 415 2.84 1.17 -11.10
N PHE A 416 2.31 2.23 -10.51
CA PHE A 416 1.14 2.95 -11.00
C PHE A 416 1.43 3.69 -12.30
N ALA A 417 2.58 4.38 -12.39
CA ALA A 417 3.03 5.00 -13.63
C ALA A 417 3.15 3.98 -14.77
N THR A 418 3.65 2.77 -14.45
CA THR A 418 3.78 1.67 -15.42
C THR A 418 2.43 1.12 -15.85
N VAL A 419 1.47 1.00 -14.94
CA VAL A 419 0.09 0.59 -15.27
C VAL A 419 -0.58 1.63 -16.18
N CYS A 420 -0.44 2.92 -15.89
CA CYS A 420 -0.92 4.00 -16.77
C CYS A 420 -0.30 3.90 -18.18
N ALA A 421 1.02 3.70 -18.26
CA ALA A 421 1.71 3.49 -19.53
C ALA A 421 1.24 2.21 -20.25
N GLY A 422 0.99 1.12 -19.51
CA GLY A 422 0.51 -0.14 -20.03
C GLY A 422 -0.85 -0.04 -20.73
N VAL A 423 -1.81 0.69 -20.15
CA VAL A 423 -3.12 0.95 -20.80
C VAL A 423 -2.92 1.70 -22.12
N MET A 424 -2.05 2.71 -22.12
CA MET A 424 -1.74 3.50 -23.31
C MET A 424 -1.08 2.65 -24.40
N VAL A 425 -0.08 1.84 -24.06
CA VAL A 425 0.56 0.91 -25.02
C VAL A 425 -0.48 -0.04 -25.61
N LEU A 426 -1.40 -0.57 -24.79
CA LEU A 426 -2.43 -1.49 -25.24
C LEU A 426 -3.44 -0.86 -26.21
N ARG A 427 -3.65 0.46 -26.13
CA ARG A 427 -4.47 1.18 -27.13
C ARG A 427 -3.89 1.07 -28.54
N PHE A 428 -2.57 1.00 -28.67
CA PHE A 428 -1.88 0.94 -29.97
C PHE A 428 -1.54 -0.49 -30.40
N THR A 429 -1.12 -1.35 -29.46
CA THR A 429 -0.67 -2.70 -29.79
C THR A 429 -1.81 -3.70 -29.97
N LYS A 430 -2.94 -3.49 -29.27
CA LYS A 430 -4.12 -4.37 -29.34
C LYS A 430 -5.42 -3.56 -29.28
N PRO A 431 -5.72 -2.70 -30.28
CA PRO A 431 -6.89 -1.82 -30.26
C PRO A 431 -8.22 -2.59 -30.20
N ASP A 432 -8.30 -3.76 -30.81
CA ASP A 432 -9.56 -4.52 -30.94
C ASP A 432 -9.90 -5.39 -29.72
N LEU A 433 -9.06 -5.41 -28.69
CA LEU A 433 -9.35 -6.17 -27.46
C LEU A 433 -10.66 -5.69 -26.81
N PRO A 434 -11.56 -6.60 -26.40
CA PRO A 434 -12.77 -6.24 -25.69
C PRO A 434 -12.43 -5.63 -24.33
N ARG A 435 -13.00 -4.46 -24.05
CA ARG A 435 -12.76 -3.69 -22.82
C ARG A 435 -14.10 -3.38 -22.16
N PRO A 436 -14.54 -4.20 -21.19
CA PRO A 436 -15.83 -4.02 -20.51
C PRO A 436 -15.92 -2.70 -19.74
N PHE A 437 -14.81 -2.30 -19.13
CA PHE A 437 -14.60 -0.95 -18.61
C PHE A 437 -13.53 -0.27 -19.46
N ARG A 438 -13.72 1.02 -19.75
CA ARG A 438 -12.75 1.83 -20.50
C ARG A 438 -12.42 3.09 -19.73
N VAL A 439 -11.12 3.38 -19.60
CA VAL A 439 -10.66 4.67 -19.08
C VAL A 439 -11.24 5.80 -19.96
N PRO A 440 -12.01 6.74 -19.38
CA PRO A 440 -12.53 7.88 -20.13
C PRO A 440 -11.35 8.75 -20.58
N LEU A 441 -11.42 9.32 -21.79
CA LEU A 441 -10.34 10.17 -22.33
C LEU A 441 -8.94 9.56 -22.12
N ALA A 442 -8.77 8.25 -22.40
CA ALA A 442 -7.55 7.50 -22.07
C ALA A 442 -6.25 8.16 -22.57
N MET A 443 -6.31 8.86 -23.72
CA MET A 443 -5.19 9.62 -24.29
C MET A 443 -4.72 10.78 -23.41
N LEU A 444 -5.58 11.30 -22.54
CA LEU A 444 -5.29 12.36 -21.56
C LEU A 444 -5.04 11.78 -20.17
N ILE A 445 -5.91 10.88 -19.70
CA ILE A 445 -5.84 10.36 -18.33
C ILE A 445 -4.60 9.49 -18.11
N CYS A 446 -4.22 8.64 -19.07
CA CYS A 446 -3.06 7.76 -18.86
C CYS A 446 -1.74 8.56 -18.76
N PRO A 447 -1.44 9.53 -19.64
CA PRO A 447 -0.24 10.36 -19.49
C PRO A 447 -0.28 11.22 -18.22
N LEU A 448 -1.42 11.83 -17.88
CA LEU A 448 -1.54 12.60 -16.64
C LEU A 448 -1.32 11.73 -15.40
N GLY A 449 -1.87 10.51 -15.39
CA GLY A 449 -1.63 9.54 -14.32
C GLY A 449 -0.15 9.16 -14.19
N ALA A 450 0.50 8.85 -15.31
CA ALA A 450 1.92 8.54 -15.32
C ALA A 450 2.77 9.73 -14.85
N LEU A 451 2.51 10.93 -15.36
CA LEU A 451 3.23 12.16 -14.98
C LEU A 451 3.00 12.53 -13.52
N ALA A 452 1.77 12.43 -13.01
CA ALA A 452 1.46 12.71 -11.62
C ALA A 452 2.16 11.71 -10.67
N CYS A 453 2.15 10.42 -11.01
CA CYS A 453 2.86 9.40 -10.24
C CYS A 453 4.38 9.62 -10.27
N LEU A 454 4.95 9.92 -11.45
CA LEU A 454 6.38 10.20 -11.58
C LEU A 454 6.78 11.49 -10.84
N PHE A 455 5.94 12.52 -10.87
CA PHE A 455 6.17 13.75 -10.13
C PHE A 455 6.26 13.49 -8.62
N LEU A 456 5.29 12.79 -8.04
CA LEU A 456 5.32 12.41 -6.62
C LEU A 456 6.48 11.45 -6.30
N PHE A 457 6.85 10.58 -7.24
CA PHE A 457 8.00 9.69 -7.10
C PHE A 457 9.29 10.50 -6.96
N PHE A 458 9.51 11.52 -7.82
CA PHE A 458 10.70 12.35 -7.74
C PHE A 458 10.76 13.17 -6.45
N GLN A 459 9.62 13.61 -5.92
CA GLN A 459 9.57 14.28 -4.62
C GLN A 459 10.10 13.37 -3.51
N ALA A 460 9.62 12.13 -3.44
CA ALA A 460 10.09 11.16 -2.46
C ALA A 460 11.56 10.76 -2.70
N PHE A 461 11.93 10.54 -3.96
CA PHE A 461 13.25 10.03 -4.38
C PHE A 461 14.41 10.91 -3.90
N GLN A 462 14.24 12.23 -3.85
CA GLN A 462 15.32 13.15 -3.44
C GLN A 462 15.91 12.81 -2.06
N GLU A 463 15.10 12.32 -1.13
CA GLU A 463 15.51 12.04 0.25
C GLU A 463 16.13 10.64 0.41
N HIS A 464 15.58 9.62 -0.24
CA HIS A 464 15.97 8.22 0.01
C HIS A 464 16.43 7.45 -1.24
N TRP A 465 16.85 8.14 -2.30
CA TRP A 465 17.26 7.51 -3.56
C TRP A 465 18.31 6.40 -3.36
N LYS A 466 19.26 6.56 -2.44
CA LYS A 466 20.34 5.59 -2.20
C LYS A 466 19.78 4.21 -1.84
N VAL A 467 18.77 4.18 -0.96
CA VAL A 467 18.14 2.94 -0.49
C VAL A 467 17.32 2.32 -1.62
N PHE A 468 16.54 3.13 -2.34
CA PHE A 468 15.74 2.66 -3.46
C PHE A 468 16.59 2.11 -4.62
N VAL A 469 17.68 2.80 -4.97
CA VAL A 469 18.65 2.36 -5.99
C VAL A 469 19.35 1.09 -5.52
N GLY A 470 19.78 1.01 -4.26
CA GLY A 470 20.35 -0.20 -3.69
C GLY A 470 19.42 -1.41 -3.81
N TRP A 471 18.15 -1.23 -3.45
CA TRP A 471 17.12 -2.26 -3.62
C TRP A 471 16.94 -2.66 -5.09
N THR A 472 16.84 -1.68 -5.98
CA THR A 472 16.71 -1.92 -7.43
C THR A 472 17.90 -2.71 -7.97
N MET A 473 19.12 -2.38 -7.56
CA MET A 473 20.33 -3.09 -7.97
C MET A 473 20.33 -4.55 -7.52
N ILE A 474 19.84 -4.85 -6.31
CA ILE A 474 19.65 -6.24 -5.85
C ILE A 474 18.71 -6.99 -6.81
N GLY A 475 17.58 -6.39 -7.16
CA GLY A 475 16.62 -6.98 -8.09
C GLY A 475 17.20 -7.23 -9.48
N LEU A 476 17.98 -6.28 -10.01
CA LEU A 476 18.66 -6.42 -11.29
C LEU A 476 19.71 -7.54 -11.27
N VAL A 477 20.50 -7.65 -10.20
CA VAL A 477 21.47 -8.73 -10.01
C VAL A 477 20.77 -10.09 -10.00
N ILE A 478 19.64 -10.22 -9.29
CA ILE A 478 18.85 -11.45 -9.27
C ILE A 478 18.31 -11.78 -10.67
N TYR A 479 17.79 -10.80 -11.41
CA TYR A 479 17.24 -11.03 -12.74
C TYR A 479 18.30 -11.47 -13.76
N PHE A 480 19.40 -10.71 -13.87
CA PHE A 480 20.45 -11.02 -14.83
C PHE A 480 21.27 -12.25 -14.42
N GLY A 481 21.41 -12.51 -13.12
CA GLY A 481 22.11 -13.69 -12.59
C GLY A 481 21.30 -14.98 -12.70
N TYR A 482 20.00 -14.92 -12.41
CA TYR A 482 19.12 -16.10 -12.31
C TYR A 482 17.91 -16.03 -13.25
N GLY A 483 17.11 -14.97 -13.16
CA GLY A 483 15.78 -14.88 -13.80
C GLY A 483 15.81 -15.07 -15.33
N ILE A 484 16.72 -14.39 -16.02
CA ILE A 484 16.82 -14.43 -17.49
C ILE A 484 17.16 -15.83 -18.03
N ARG A 485 17.86 -16.66 -17.24
CA ARG A 485 18.28 -18.02 -17.61
C ARG A 485 17.22 -19.08 -17.27
N HIS A 486 16.32 -18.76 -16.33
CA HIS A 486 15.34 -19.70 -15.79
C HIS A 486 13.90 -19.36 -16.15
N SER A 487 13.66 -18.25 -16.88
CA SER A 487 12.36 -17.90 -17.45
C SER A 487 11.75 -19.09 -18.19
N ARG A 488 10.59 -19.55 -17.71
CA ARG A 488 9.87 -20.66 -18.34
C ARG A 488 9.25 -20.24 -19.66
N LEU A 489 8.92 -18.96 -19.80
CA LEU A 489 8.44 -18.38 -21.05
C LEU A 489 9.52 -18.45 -22.14
N ALA A 490 10.79 -18.24 -21.75
CA ALA A 490 11.94 -18.38 -22.64
C ALA A 490 12.19 -19.82 -23.12
N ARG A 491 11.76 -20.82 -22.34
CA ARG A 491 11.93 -22.24 -22.67
C ARG A 491 10.77 -22.82 -23.49
N LYS A 492 9.59 -22.17 -23.44
CA LYS A 492 8.41 -22.54 -24.23
C LYS A 492 8.36 -21.84 -25.60
N ALA A 493 9.04 -20.72 -25.77
CA ALA A 493 9.20 -19.97 -27.02
C ALA A 493 10.46 -20.40 -27.76
#